data_AF-A0A1H8VXB0-F1
#
_entry.id   AF-A0A1H8VXB0-F1
#
_cell.length_a   1.000
_cell.length_b   1.000
_cell.length_c   1.000
_cell.angle_alpha   90.00
_cell.angle_beta   90.00
_cell.angle_gamma   90.00
#
_symmetry.space_group_name_H-M   'P 1'
#
loop_
_entity.id
_entity.type
_entity.pdbx_description
1 polymer ?
#
loop_
_entity_poly.entity_id
_entity_poly.type
_entity_poly.pdbx_seq_one_letter_code
_entity_poly.pdbx_strand_id
1 'polypeptide(L)'
;MPPRKGTPQRPKVRQPPVADHFATIVALCEAGSTLAAACGAVPHGPNLNAVRRWVRNNADAAEQLRAARMAAGGTTRAPSRIPPEAWEAGLQAVATYEGALTSLRVPGQPHIDDLRRRADRDPGFAARLKAAFERRQALGLRKARFSPADYSAAIEKLKADRSRNMTEIDADLRRENLPALGTIYVRRYRDADLAKQYAESITATRGIFHFSEEAYDEALAILRSDPAKARLIIKRAKGRLPSFNAIVSRAKTDPAVAAIFGDARLKRRAAKAHARTDKANKPVYQDGVLRSGLLLDDLYREASTLFHRGLPDRDDMISEVVLAVLQGELKREEISTKGVKLGWARVSRFNKGTDSLDRPIARDGGSSTTVLDMVKADHWSFEDAI
;
A
#
# COMPACT_ATOMS: atom_id res chain seq x y z
N MET A 1 35.20 -14.90 13.76
CA MET A 1 34.39 -14.11 12.80
C MET A 1 35.14 -12.81 12.50
N PRO A 2 35.65 -12.61 11.27
CA PRO A 2 36.30 -11.36 10.91
C PRO A 2 35.28 -10.21 10.79
N PRO A 3 35.62 -8.98 11.23
CA PRO A 3 34.73 -7.83 11.12
C PRO A 3 34.50 -7.47 9.65
N ARG A 4 33.23 -7.25 9.27
CA ARG A 4 32.86 -6.78 7.92
C ARG A 4 33.51 -5.42 7.67
N LYS A 5 34.39 -5.35 6.66
CA LYS A 5 34.92 -4.08 6.14
C LYS A 5 33.73 -3.19 5.74
N GLY A 6 33.60 -2.05 6.41
CA GLY A 6 32.53 -1.09 6.12
C GLY A 6 32.66 -0.58 4.69
N THR A 7 31.57 -0.60 3.93
CA THR A 7 31.49 0.06 2.62
C THR A 7 31.92 1.53 2.77
N PRO A 8 32.85 2.03 1.96
CA PRO A 8 33.29 3.42 2.03
C PRO A 8 32.07 4.32 1.81
N GLN A 9 31.79 5.20 2.78
CA GLN A 9 30.73 6.19 2.63
C GLN A 9 31.09 7.11 1.46
N ARG A 10 30.18 7.25 0.49
CA ARG A 10 30.34 8.26 -0.56
C ARG A 10 30.53 9.63 0.10
N PRO A 11 31.56 10.40 -0.27
CA PRO A 11 31.75 11.73 0.26
C PRO A 11 30.50 12.57 -0.02
N LYS A 12 29.89 13.13 1.03
CA LYS A 12 28.77 14.06 0.87
C LYS A 12 29.31 15.32 0.23
N VAL A 13 28.94 15.57 -1.03
CA VAL A 13 29.20 16.85 -1.70
C VAL A 13 28.58 17.95 -0.84
N ARG A 14 29.42 18.82 -0.27
CA ARG A 14 28.97 19.99 0.49
C ARG A 14 28.21 20.89 -0.47
N GLN A 15 26.91 21.05 -0.26
CA GLN A 15 26.15 22.02 -1.06
C GLN A 15 26.56 23.44 -0.64
N PRO A 16 26.66 24.38 -1.59
CA PRO A 16 26.96 25.76 -1.25
C PRO A 16 25.82 26.39 -0.43
N PRO A 17 26.12 27.46 0.34
CA PRO A 17 25.13 28.16 1.14
C PRO A 17 23.98 28.66 0.28
N VAL A 18 22.73 28.49 0.73
CA VAL A 18 21.55 29.01 0.02
C VAL A 18 21.61 30.54 -0.11
N ALA A 19 22.16 31.22 0.90
CA ALA A 19 22.25 32.68 0.96
C ALA A 19 22.98 33.27 -0.27
N ASP A 20 24.09 32.65 -0.67
CA ASP A 20 24.97 33.13 -1.75
C ASP A 20 24.27 33.14 -3.12
N HIS A 21 23.28 32.27 -3.31
CA HIS A 21 22.57 32.10 -4.58
C HIS A 21 21.13 32.63 -4.56
N PHE A 22 20.63 33.09 -3.41
CA PHE A 22 19.21 33.39 -3.25
C PHE A 22 18.74 34.57 -4.10
N ALA A 23 19.53 35.65 -4.18
CA ALA A 23 19.21 36.82 -5.00
C ALA A 23 19.03 36.46 -6.48
N THR A 24 19.91 35.62 -7.04
CA THR A 24 19.81 35.13 -8.42
C THR A 24 18.55 34.28 -8.63
N ILE A 25 18.21 33.42 -7.67
CA ILE A 25 16.99 32.60 -7.73
C ILE A 25 15.73 33.48 -7.70
N VAL A 26 15.73 34.55 -6.91
CA VAL A 26 14.64 35.52 -6.83
C VAL A 26 14.47 36.26 -8.16
N ALA A 27 15.55 36.78 -8.75
CA ALA A 27 15.52 37.45 -10.05
C ALA A 27 14.98 36.54 -11.17
N LEU A 28 15.37 35.26 -11.18
CA LEU A 28 14.82 34.28 -12.13
C LEU A 28 13.31 34.04 -11.93
N CYS A 29 12.85 34.06 -10.67
CA CYS A 29 11.42 33.96 -10.36
C CYS A 29 10.63 35.22 -10.79
N GLU A 30 11.22 36.41 -10.63
CA GLU A 30 10.66 37.69 -11.14
C GLU A 30 10.52 37.68 -12.66
N ALA A 31 11.47 37.06 -13.36
CA ALA A 31 11.42 36.86 -14.81
C ALA A 31 10.42 35.76 -15.25
N GLY A 32 9.62 35.21 -14.33
CA GLY A 32 8.56 34.23 -14.64
C GLY A 32 8.98 32.76 -14.53
N SER A 33 10.22 32.45 -14.13
CA SER A 33 10.61 31.05 -13.91
C SER A 33 9.96 30.48 -12.65
N THR A 34 9.56 29.21 -12.70
CA THR A 34 9.15 28.51 -11.47
C THR A 34 10.35 28.37 -10.53
N LEU A 35 10.12 28.32 -9.21
CA LEU A 35 11.21 28.12 -8.24
C LEU A 35 12.07 26.88 -8.54
N ALA A 36 11.46 25.81 -9.06
CA ALA A 36 12.19 24.60 -9.45
C ALA A 36 13.12 24.85 -10.65
N ALA A 37 12.62 25.54 -11.69
CA ALA A 37 13.41 25.94 -12.85
C ALA A 37 14.52 26.91 -12.46
N ALA A 38 14.22 27.91 -11.62
CA ALA A 38 15.20 28.86 -11.10
C ALA A 38 16.33 28.17 -10.33
N CYS A 39 16.03 27.20 -9.46
CA CYS A 39 17.07 26.42 -8.77
C CYS A 39 17.90 25.56 -9.73
N GLY A 40 17.29 25.03 -10.80
CA GLY A 40 17.98 24.23 -11.81
C GLY A 40 18.86 25.06 -12.76
N ALA A 41 18.54 26.34 -12.93
CA ALA A 41 19.25 27.25 -13.83
C ALA A 41 20.50 27.89 -13.21
N VAL A 42 20.67 27.84 -11.88
CA VAL A 42 21.86 28.37 -11.20
C VAL A 42 22.95 27.29 -11.13
N PRO A 43 24.08 27.44 -11.85
CA PRO A 43 25.17 26.46 -11.80
C PRO A 43 25.72 26.32 -10.38
N HIS A 44 25.94 25.08 -9.96
CA HIS A 44 26.33 24.73 -8.59
C HIS A 44 25.35 25.21 -7.49
N GLY A 45 24.18 25.74 -7.84
CA GLY A 45 23.23 26.30 -6.87
C GLY A 45 22.59 25.27 -5.93
N PRO A 46 21.92 25.75 -4.86
CA PRO A 46 21.19 24.88 -3.95
C PRO A 46 20.02 24.20 -4.65
N ASN A 47 19.72 22.95 -4.26
CA ASN A 47 18.53 22.27 -4.78
C ASN A 47 17.23 22.85 -4.20
N LEU A 48 16.11 22.56 -4.85
CA LEU A 48 14.77 23.03 -4.46
C LEU A 48 14.43 22.80 -2.99
N ASN A 49 14.83 21.66 -2.43
CA ASN A 49 14.53 21.31 -1.04
C ASN A 49 15.36 22.12 -0.05
N ALA A 50 16.62 22.41 -0.37
CA ALA A 50 17.49 23.28 0.42
C ALA A 50 16.92 24.71 0.47
N VAL A 51 16.54 25.27 -0.68
CA VAL A 51 15.92 26.60 -0.76
C VAL A 51 14.60 26.65 0.00
N ARG A 52 13.71 25.66 -0.17
CA ARG A 52 12.43 25.59 0.57
C ARG A 52 12.63 25.52 2.08
N ARG A 53 13.61 24.76 2.55
CA ARG A 53 13.93 24.67 3.98
C ARG A 53 14.46 26.00 4.50
N TRP A 54 15.35 26.64 3.75
CA TRP A 54 15.93 27.92 4.12
C TRP A 54 14.88 29.03 4.17
N VAL A 55 14.03 29.15 3.14
CA VAL A 55 12.91 30.11 3.10
C VAL A 55 11.93 29.91 4.26
N ARG A 56 11.68 28.67 4.70
CA ARG A 56 10.83 28.42 5.89
C ARG A 56 11.41 29.02 7.17
N ASN A 57 12.73 29.10 7.26
CA ASN A 57 13.45 29.56 8.44
C ASN A 57 13.85 31.04 8.36
N ASN A 58 13.60 31.73 7.24
CA ASN A 58 13.97 33.12 7.01
C ASN A 58 12.76 33.89 6.47
N ALA A 59 12.11 34.69 7.33
CA ALA A 59 10.86 35.39 7.00
C ALA A 59 11.04 36.37 5.83
N ASP A 60 12.12 37.15 5.82
CA ASP A 60 12.42 38.13 4.77
C ASP A 60 12.60 37.47 3.41
N ALA A 61 13.26 36.31 3.36
CA ALA A 61 13.40 35.51 2.15
C ALA A 61 12.05 35.00 1.64
N ALA A 62 11.13 34.63 2.53
CA ALA A 62 9.78 34.22 2.15
C ALA A 62 8.98 35.37 1.55
N GLU A 63 9.19 36.60 2.04
CA GLU A 63 8.57 37.81 1.50
C GLU A 63 9.16 38.21 0.15
N GLN A 64 10.48 38.21 -0.01
CA GLN A 64 11.15 38.48 -1.29
C GLN A 64 10.69 37.50 -2.38
N LEU A 65 10.65 36.21 -2.07
CA LEU A 65 10.18 35.20 -3.04
C LEU A 65 8.67 35.34 -3.35
N ARG A 66 7.88 35.87 -2.41
CA ARG A 66 6.46 36.16 -2.62
C ARG A 66 6.27 37.37 -3.54
N ALA A 67 6.99 38.46 -3.26
CA ALA A 67 6.98 39.68 -4.07
C ALA A 67 7.41 39.37 -5.51
N ALA A 68 8.51 38.62 -5.66
CA ALA A 68 9.02 38.17 -6.95
C ALA A 68 7.98 37.45 -7.82
N ARG A 69 7.21 36.55 -7.21
CA ARG A 69 6.15 35.81 -7.91
C ARG A 69 4.99 36.70 -8.32
N MET A 70 4.61 37.66 -7.47
CA MET A 70 3.55 38.61 -7.77
C MET A 70 3.95 39.54 -8.91
N ALA A 71 5.21 40.00 -8.94
CA ALA A 71 5.76 40.82 -10.02
C ALA A 71 5.73 40.09 -11.38
N ALA A 72 6.00 38.78 -11.38
CA ALA A 72 5.93 37.94 -12.57
C ALA A 72 4.49 37.63 -13.06
N GLY A 73 3.46 38.29 -12.52
CA GLY A 73 2.05 37.99 -12.80
C GLY A 73 1.59 36.63 -12.26
N GLY A 74 2.42 35.96 -11.46
CA GLY A 74 2.11 34.69 -10.84
C GLY A 74 1.29 34.88 -9.56
N THR A 75 0.27 34.06 -9.36
CA THR A 75 -0.34 33.94 -8.03
C THR A 75 0.68 33.35 -7.06
N THR A 76 0.68 33.79 -5.79
CA THR A 76 1.59 33.25 -4.73
C THR A 76 1.51 31.72 -4.57
N ARG A 77 0.44 31.10 -5.07
CA ARG A 77 0.24 29.66 -5.18
C ARG A 77 0.31 29.26 -6.65
N ALA A 78 0.86 28.08 -6.92
CA ALA A 78 0.70 27.46 -8.24
C ALA A 78 -0.78 27.55 -8.62
N PRO A 79 -1.13 27.96 -9.86
CA PRO A 79 -2.51 27.98 -10.29
C PRO A 79 -3.11 26.64 -9.93
N SER A 80 -4.29 26.67 -9.30
CA SER A 80 -5.08 25.47 -9.13
C SER A 80 -5.12 24.78 -10.48
N ARG A 81 -4.46 23.61 -10.61
CA ARG A 81 -4.50 22.81 -11.85
C ARG A 81 -5.93 22.39 -12.23
N ILE A 82 -6.89 22.64 -11.34
CA ILE A 82 -8.31 22.37 -11.52
C ILE A 82 -8.94 23.59 -12.19
N PRO A 83 -9.37 23.48 -13.46
CA PRO A 83 -9.97 24.58 -14.19
C PRO A 83 -11.36 24.93 -13.61
N PRO A 84 -11.89 26.15 -13.85
CA PRO A 84 -13.15 26.62 -13.28
C PRO A 84 -14.32 25.63 -13.44
N GLU A 85 -14.47 25.04 -14.62
CA GLU A 85 -15.51 24.07 -14.95
C GLU A 85 -15.43 22.78 -14.12
N ALA A 86 -14.22 22.36 -13.73
CA ALA A 86 -14.03 21.19 -12.90
C ALA A 86 -14.52 21.41 -11.46
N TRP A 87 -14.58 22.66 -10.98
CA TRP A 87 -15.16 22.98 -9.68
C TRP A 87 -16.68 22.81 -9.67
N GLU A 88 -17.37 23.27 -10.72
CA GLU A 88 -18.81 23.07 -10.87
C GLU A 88 -19.14 21.59 -11.06
N ALA A 89 -18.34 20.88 -11.88
CA ALA A 89 -18.48 19.43 -12.05
C ALA A 89 -18.29 18.68 -10.73
N GLY A 90 -17.36 19.13 -9.88
CA GLY A 90 -17.17 18.62 -8.53
C GLY A 90 -18.39 18.84 -7.61
N LEU A 91 -19.03 20.01 -7.67
CA LEU A 91 -20.27 20.28 -6.94
C LEU A 91 -21.41 19.37 -7.39
N GLN A 92 -21.54 19.16 -8.70
CA GLN A 92 -22.54 18.24 -9.26
C GLN A 92 -22.27 16.79 -8.82
N ALA A 93 -21.01 16.35 -8.84
CA ALA A 93 -20.64 15.03 -8.35
C ALA A 93 -20.94 14.85 -6.85
N VAL A 94 -20.73 15.88 -6.02
CA VAL A 94 -21.14 15.85 -4.60
C VAL A 94 -22.64 15.67 -4.45
N ALA A 95 -23.43 16.36 -5.29
CA ALA A 95 -24.88 16.33 -5.25
C ALA A 95 -25.47 14.95 -5.59
N THR A 96 -24.85 14.20 -6.50
CA THR A 96 -25.44 12.95 -7.05
C THR A 96 -24.73 11.66 -6.61
N TYR A 97 -23.50 11.72 -6.10
CA TYR A 97 -22.73 10.50 -5.81
C TYR A 97 -23.32 9.67 -4.66
N GLU A 98 -23.58 8.38 -4.84
CA GLU A 98 -24.25 7.59 -3.79
C GLU A 98 -23.31 7.14 -2.65
N GLY A 99 -22.00 7.08 -2.91
CA GLY A 99 -21.00 6.57 -1.97
C GLY A 99 -20.56 7.57 -0.89
N ALA A 100 -19.55 7.20 -0.09
CA ALA A 100 -18.96 8.12 0.88
C ALA A 100 -18.20 9.24 0.14
N LEU A 101 -18.46 10.51 0.43
CA LEU A 101 -17.79 11.62 -0.28
C LEU A 101 -16.25 11.61 -0.17
N THR A 102 -15.70 10.98 0.87
CA THR A 102 -14.25 10.77 1.01
C THR A 102 -13.67 9.79 -0.02
N SER A 103 -14.50 8.91 -0.61
CA SER A 103 -14.14 8.02 -1.71
C SER A 103 -14.48 8.57 -3.09
N LEU A 104 -15.11 9.75 -3.18
CA LEU A 104 -15.36 10.39 -4.47
C LEU A 104 -14.03 10.71 -5.16
N ARG A 105 -13.77 10.04 -6.28
CA ARG A 105 -12.58 10.21 -7.12
C ARG A 105 -13.04 10.28 -8.58
N VAL A 106 -13.18 11.49 -9.10
CA VAL A 106 -13.44 11.70 -10.52
C VAL A 106 -12.18 12.33 -11.14
N PRO A 107 -11.57 11.70 -12.15
CA PRO A 107 -10.40 12.26 -12.82
C PRO A 107 -10.67 13.69 -13.32
N GLY A 108 -9.72 14.60 -13.06
CA GLY A 108 -9.84 16.01 -13.45
C GLY A 108 -10.69 16.89 -12.52
N GLN A 109 -11.39 16.32 -11.53
CA GLN A 109 -12.20 17.07 -10.56
C GLN A 109 -11.47 17.30 -9.22
N PRO A 110 -11.83 18.36 -8.48
CA PRO A 110 -11.34 18.57 -7.11
C PRO A 110 -11.77 17.43 -6.18
N HIS A 111 -10.90 17.06 -5.24
CA HIS A 111 -11.30 16.21 -4.13
C HIS A 111 -12.27 16.95 -3.18
N ILE A 112 -13.06 16.24 -2.37
CA ILE A 112 -13.99 16.88 -1.42
C ILE A 112 -13.28 17.83 -0.44
N ASP A 113 -12.03 17.54 -0.09
CA ASP A 113 -11.22 18.41 0.76
C ASP A 113 -10.75 19.68 0.02
N ASP A 114 -10.57 19.62 -1.30
CA ASP A 114 -10.30 20.81 -2.12
C ASP A 114 -11.53 21.71 -2.18
N LEU A 115 -12.72 21.12 -2.38
CA LEU A 115 -14.01 21.82 -2.36
C LEU A 115 -14.22 22.54 -1.02
N ARG A 116 -13.97 21.87 0.11
CA ARG A 116 -14.06 22.46 1.45
C ARG A 116 -13.06 23.59 1.65
N ARG A 117 -11.79 23.38 1.29
CA ARG A 117 -10.75 24.41 1.38
C ARG A 117 -11.05 25.64 0.53
N ARG A 118 -11.78 25.47 -0.58
CA ARG A 118 -12.28 26.59 -1.39
C ARG A 118 -13.45 27.29 -0.71
N ALA A 119 -14.42 26.55 -0.18
CA ALA A 119 -15.56 27.09 0.56
C ALA A 119 -15.12 27.95 1.76
N ASP A 120 -14.06 27.57 2.47
CA ASP A 120 -13.51 28.36 3.59
C ASP A 120 -13.02 29.77 3.18
N ARG A 121 -12.78 30.01 1.88
CA ARG A 121 -12.20 31.25 1.34
C ARG A 121 -13.16 32.04 0.46
N ASP A 122 -14.17 31.37 -0.08
CA ASP A 122 -15.11 31.91 -1.06
C ASP A 122 -16.53 31.66 -0.54
N PRO A 123 -17.18 32.66 0.08
CA PRO A 123 -18.53 32.53 0.62
C PRO A 123 -19.57 32.13 -0.43
N GLY A 124 -19.41 32.60 -1.68
CA GLY A 124 -20.30 32.23 -2.78
C GLY A 124 -20.15 30.76 -3.17
N PHE A 125 -18.92 30.24 -3.14
CA PHE A 125 -18.67 28.81 -3.31
C PHE A 125 -19.20 27.99 -2.12
N ALA A 126 -19.06 28.50 -0.89
CA ALA A 126 -19.59 27.84 0.31
C ALA A 126 -21.11 27.65 0.23
N ALA A 127 -21.86 28.66 -0.21
CA ALA A 127 -23.30 28.59 -0.41
C ALA A 127 -23.67 27.51 -1.45
N ARG A 128 -22.95 27.44 -2.57
CA ARG A 128 -23.18 26.44 -3.62
C ARG A 128 -22.83 25.02 -3.18
N LEU A 129 -21.73 24.85 -2.44
CA LEU A 129 -21.36 23.57 -1.85
C LEU A 129 -22.41 23.11 -0.82
N LYS A 130 -22.94 24.02 -0.01
CA LYS A 130 -24.05 23.73 0.91
C LYS A 130 -25.29 23.26 0.16
N ALA A 131 -25.69 23.97 -0.90
CA ALA A 131 -26.82 23.55 -1.75
C ALA A 131 -26.59 22.18 -2.40
N ALA A 132 -25.36 21.83 -2.81
CA ALA A 132 -25.04 20.50 -3.31
C ALA A 132 -25.23 19.41 -2.24
N PHE A 133 -24.84 19.67 -0.98
CA PHE A 133 -25.11 18.78 0.15
C PHE A 133 -26.61 18.62 0.45
N GLU A 134 -27.38 19.71 0.37
CA GLU A 134 -28.83 19.70 0.58
C GLU A 134 -29.54 18.89 -0.52
N ARG A 135 -29.16 19.07 -1.80
CA ARG A 135 -29.68 18.25 -2.91
C ARG A 135 -29.38 16.77 -2.71
N ARG A 136 -28.15 16.45 -2.34
CA ARG A 136 -27.74 15.07 -2.01
C ARG A 136 -28.61 14.48 -0.91
N GLN A 137 -28.86 15.25 0.15
CA GLN A 137 -29.70 14.82 1.26
C GLN A 137 -31.17 14.63 0.84
N ALA A 138 -31.70 15.50 -0.03
CA ALA A 138 -33.05 15.38 -0.57
C ALA A 138 -33.23 14.11 -1.42
N LEU A 139 -32.18 13.64 -2.08
CA LEU A 139 -32.15 12.34 -2.78
C LEU A 139 -32.09 11.14 -1.82
N GLY A 140 -32.14 11.34 -0.50
CA GLY A 140 -32.00 10.28 0.50
C GLY A 140 -30.60 9.66 0.56
N LEU A 141 -29.63 10.24 -0.16
CA LEU A 141 -28.24 9.78 -0.14
C LEU A 141 -27.63 10.07 1.22
N ARG A 142 -26.59 9.31 1.58
CA ARG A 142 -26.00 9.30 2.94
C ARG A 142 -25.90 10.69 3.59
N LYS A 143 -26.50 10.82 4.79
CA LYS A 143 -26.48 12.05 5.59
C LYS A 143 -25.04 12.48 5.89
N ALA A 144 -24.73 13.77 5.69
CA ALA A 144 -23.41 14.32 6.02
C ALA A 144 -23.18 14.46 7.53
N ARG A 145 -24.26 14.67 8.28
CA ARG A 145 -24.29 14.75 9.74
C ARG A 145 -25.51 14.00 10.26
N PHE A 146 -25.33 13.24 11.32
CA PHE A 146 -26.41 12.55 12.01
C PHE A 146 -26.92 13.41 13.16
N SER A 147 -28.24 13.47 13.28
CA SER A 147 -28.94 14.10 14.42
C SER A 147 -28.84 13.21 15.67
N PRO A 148 -29.08 13.74 16.88
CA PRO A 148 -29.17 12.93 18.09
C PRO A 148 -30.17 11.76 17.96
N ALA A 149 -31.32 11.99 17.32
CA ALA A 149 -32.33 10.95 17.08
C ALA A 149 -31.81 9.81 16.18
N ASP A 150 -30.97 10.11 15.19
CA ASP A 150 -30.36 9.08 14.34
C ASP A 150 -29.41 8.18 15.16
N TYR A 151 -28.69 8.75 16.13
CA TYR A 151 -27.85 7.96 17.04
C TYR A 151 -28.71 7.07 17.94
N SER A 152 -29.78 7.60 18.53
CA SER A 152 -30.70 6.79 19.34
C SER A 152 -31.33 5.65 18.53
N ALA A 153 -31.79 5.91 17.30
CA ALA A 153 -32.32 4.87 16.41
C ALA A 153 -31.27 3.79 16.08
N ALA A 154 -30.02 4.19 15.83
CA ALA A 154 -28.92 3.25 15.62
C ALA A 154 -28.63 2.39 16.87
N ILE A 155 -28.68 2.99 18.06
CA ILE A 155 -28.54 2.25 19.33
C ILE A 155 -29.69 1.28 19.54
N GLU A 156 -30.93 1.65 19.25
CA GLU A 156 -32.07 0.73 19.39
C GLU A 156 -31.95 -0.45 18.43
N LYS A 157 -31.47 -0.24 17.20
CA LYS A 157 -31.11 -1.33 16.29
C LYS A 157 -30.01 -2.22 16.82
N LEU A 158 -28.99 -1.62 17.46
CA LEU A 158 -28.03 -2.42 18.19
C LEU A 158 -28.78 -3.23 19.25
N LYS A 159 -29.57 -2.65 20.14
CA LYS A 159 -30.25 -3.40 21.21
C LYS A 159 -31.17 -4.52 20.70
N ALA A 160 -31.85 -4.36 19.56
CA ALA A 160 -32.75 -5.34 18.99
C ALA A 160 -32.03 -6.61 18.47
N ASP A 161 -30.94 -6.45 17.71
CA ASP A 161 -30.33 -7.55 16.96
C ASP A 161 -29.13 -8.21 17.67
N ARG A 162 -29.24 -8.48 18.98
CA ARG A 162 -28.13 -8.91 19.86
C ARG A 162 -27.30 -10.09 19.39
N SER A 163 -27.84 -11.00 18.59
CA SER A 163 -27.13 -12.18 18.09
C SER A 163 -26.32 -11.93 16.81
N ARG A 164 -26.57 -10.83 16.09
CA ARG A 164 -25.97 -10.61 14.76
C ARG A 164 -24.55 -10.07 14.82
N ASN A 165 -23.77 -10.41 13.80
CA ASN A 165 -22.40 -9.95 13.62
C ASN A 165 -22.36 -8.42 13.44
N MET A 166 -21.42 -7.76 14.13
CA MET A 166 -21.21 -6.30 14.02
C MET A 166 -21.00 -5.81 12.58
N THR A 167 -20.39 -6.62 11.71
CA THR A 167 -20.22 -6.25 10.30
C THR A 167 -21.54 -6.17 9.54
N GLU A 168 -22.47 -7.08 9.84
CA GLU A 168 -23.80 -7.08 9.21
C GLU A 168 -24.66 -5.94 9.75
N ILE A 169 -24.62 -5.71 11.06
CA ILE A 169 -25.33 -4.58 11.67
C ILE A 169 -24.78 -3.25 11.14
N ASP A 170 -23.46 -3.11 11.01
CA ASP A 170 -22.86 -1.91 10.41
C ASP A 170 -23.32 -1.72 8.96
N ALA A 171 -23.48 -2.79 8.19
CA ALA A 171 -24.02 -2.73 6.83
C ALA A 171 -25.49 -2.31 6.81
N ASP A 172 -26.32 -2.79 7.73
CA ASP A 172 -27.74 -2.43 7.84
C ASP A 172 -27.93 -0.98 8.30
N LEU A 173 -27.18 -0.54 9.32
CA LEU A 173 -27.15 0.87 9.74
C LEU A 173 -26.83 1.78 8.55
N ARG A 174 -25.86 1.39 7.73
CA ARG A 174 -25.50 2.14 6.52
C ARG A 174 -26.59 2.12 5.45
N ARG A 175 -27.32 1.01 5.29
CA ARG A 175 -28.43 0.87 4.33
C ARG A 175 -29.60 1.77 4.71
N GLU A 176 -29.86 1.90 6.00
CA GLU A 176 -30.94 2.73 6.56
C GLU A 176 -30.54 4.17 6.82
N ASN A 177 -29.35 4.58 6.34
CA ASN A 177 -28.84 5.93 6.49
C ASN A 177 -28.76 6.39 7.97
N LEU A 178 -28.39 5.44 8.84
CA LEU A 178 -28.09 5.64 10.26
C LEU A 178 -26.56 5.72 10.47
N PRO A 179 -26.10 6.28 11.62
CA PRO A 179 -24.68 6.33 11.93
C PRO A 179 -24.09 4.92 12.00
N ALA A 180 -23.04 4.68 11.22
CA ALA A 180 -22.25 3.46 11.27
C ALA A 180 -21.61 3.27 12.66
N LEU A 181 -21.29 2.03 13.04
CA LEU A 181 -20.68 1.68 14.33
C LEU A 181 -19.43 2.52 14.64
N GLY A 182 -18.56 2.71 13.66
CA GLY A 182 -17.37 3.55 13.82
C GLY A 182 -17.70 5.02 14.12
N THR A 183 -18.78 5.56 13.54
CA THR A 183 -19.27 6.92 13.80
C THR A 183 -19.83 7.04 15.21
N ILE A 184 -20.63 6.07 15.65
CA ILE A 184 -21.14 6.01 17.03
C ILE A 184 -19.97 5.92 18.03
N TYR A 185 -19.01 5.04 17.75
CA TYR A 185 -17.82 4.84 18.57
C TYR A 185 -16.99 6.11 18.76
N VAL A 186 -16.80 6.91 17.70
CA VAL A 186 -16.09 8.20 17.80
C VAL A 186 -16.93 9.24 18.55
N ARG A 187 -18.24 9.30 18.28
CA ARG A 187 -19.12 10.30 18.90
C ARG A 187 -19.26 10.12 20.41
N ARG A 188 -19.28 8.88 20.90
CA ARG A 188 -19.44 8.56 22.33
C ARG A 188 -18.38 9.21 23.23
N TYR A 189 -17.18 9.51 22.71
CA TYR A 189 -16.14 10.18 23.50
C TYR A 189 -16.46 11.67 23.79
N ARG A 190 -17.46 12.23 23.12
CA ARG A 190 -17.87 13.64 23.24
C ARG A 190 -19.27 13.81 23.82
N ASP A 191 -19.97 12.70 24.06
CA ASP A 191 -21.40 12.67 24.39
C ASP A 191 -21.62 11.57 25.44
N ALA A 192 -21.78 11.98 26.69
CA ALA A 192 -21.83 11.06 27.83
C ALA A 192 -23.08 10.18 27.82
N ASP A 193 -24.21 10.72 27.36
CA ASP A 193 -25.47 9.97 27.26
C ASP A 193 -25.37 8.90 26.18
N LEU A 194 -24.82 9.27 25.01
CA LEU A 194 -24.54 8.30 23.95
C LEU A 194 -23.53 7.24 24.41
N ALA A 195 -22.53 7.61 25.22
CA ALA A 195 -21.57 6.66 25.78
C ALA A 195 -22.24 5.63 26.67
N LYS A 196 -23.16 6.06 27.55
CA LYS A 196 -23.95 5.19 28.41
C LYS A 196 -24.84 4.26 27.58
N GLN A 197 -25.61 4.81 26.65
CA GLN A 197 -26.50 4.06 25.75
C GLN A 197 -25.74 3.04 24.89
N TYR A 198 -24.59 3.43 24.34
CA TYR A 198 -23.72 2.56 23.55
C TYR A 198 -23.11 1.46 24.41
N ALA A 199 -22.63 1.78 25.61
CA ALA A 199 -22.12 0.81 26.55
C ALA A 199 -23.20 -0.22 26.86
N GLU A 200 -24.38 0.18 27.32
CA GLU A 200 -25.52 -0.71 27.61
C GLU A 200 -25.90 -1.60 26.41
N SER A 201 -25.86 -1.06 25.19
CA SER A 201 -26.17 -1.82 23.97
C SER A 201 -25.14 -2.90 23.60
N ILE A 202 -23.88 -2.73 24.03
CA ILE A 202 -22.76 -3.64 23.67
C ILE A 202 -22.38 -4.54 24.83
N THR A 203 -22.31 -4.02 26.06
CA THR A 203 -21.92 -4.79 27.25
C THR A 203 -22.98 -5.80 27.68
N ALA A 204 -24.26 -5.56 27.40
CA ALA A 204 -25.31 -6.45 27.89
C ALA A 204 -25.41 -7.79 27.14
N THR A 205 -24.87 -7.93 25.92
CA THR A 205 -24.95 -9.22 25.18
C THR A 205 -24.04 -9.36 23.96
N ARG A 206 -23.32 -8.31 23.53
CA ARG A 206 -22.54 -8.32 22.29
C ARG A 206 -21.04 -8.11 22.52
N GLY A 207 -20.39 -9.15 23.03
CA GLY A 207 -19.04 -9.47 22.55
C GLY A 207 -17.85 -8.84 23.28
N ILE A 208 -17.76 -9.03 24.60
CA ILE A 208 -16.64 -9.92 24.97
C ILE A 208 -17.16 -11.27 24.48
N PHE A 209 -16.59 -11.81 23.40
CA PHE A 209 -16.82 -13.22 23.12
C PHE A 209 -16.25 -13.94 24.33
N HIS A 210 -17.11 -14.21 25.32
CA HIS A 210 -16.86 -15.20 26.33
C HIS A 210 -16.93 -16.51 25.55
N PHE A 211 -15.82 -16.82 24.88
CA PHE A 211 -15.60 -18.17 24.39
C PHE A 211 -15.77 -19.07 25.60
N SER A 212 -16.49 -20.17 25.43
CA SER A 212 -16.59 -21.17 26.48
C SER A 212 -15.19 -21.57 26.93
N GLU A 213 -15.07 -22.01 28.18
CA GLU A 213 -13.83 -22.57 28.70
C GLU A 213 -13.31 -23.69 27.77
N GLU A 214 -14.23 -24.52 27.25
CA GLU A 214 -13.96 -25.57 26.27
C GLU A 214 -13.31 -25.02 24.98
N ALA A 215 -13.77 -23.88 24.46
CA ALA A 215 -13.18 -23.27 23.26
C ALA A 215 -11.79 -22.69 23.55
N TYR A 216 -11.54 -22.22 24.78
CA TYR A 216 -10.21 -21.85 25.23
C TYR A 216 -9.29 -23.07 25.35
N ASP A 217 -9.78 -24.16 25.93
CA ASP A 217 -9.04 -25.42 26.06
C ASP A 217 -8.68 -26.02 24.70
N GLU A 218 -9.60 -26.01 23.74
CA GLU A 218 -9.35 -26.43 22.36
C GLU A 218 -8.26 -25.57 21.69
N ALA A 219 -8.33 -24.24 21.86
CA ALA A 219 -7.31 -23.34 21.32
C ALA A 219 -5.94 -23.52 21.99
N LEU A 220 -5.91 -23.82 23.29
CA LEU A 220 -4.69 -24.11 24.04
C LEU A 220 -4.10 -25.47 23.67
N ALA A 221 -4.95 -26.47 23.38
CA ALA A 221 -4.52 -27.76 22.84
C ALA A 221 -3.84 -27.59 21.48
N ILE A 222 -4.39 -26.76 20.59
CA ILE A 222 -3.76 -26.41 19.29
C ILE A 222 -2.41 -25.71 19.49
N LEU A 223 -2.32 -24.79 20.47
CA LEU A 223 -1.07 -24.11 20.83
C LEU A 223 0.00 -25.08 21.33
N ARG A 224 -0.39 -26.14 22.05
CA ARG A 224 0.52 -27.17 22.57
C ARG A 224 0.98 -28.14 21.47
N SER A 225 0.07 -28.56 20.60
CA SER A 225 0.33 -29.59 19.58
C SER A 225 1.13 -29.07 18.37
N ASP A 226 0.76 -27.91 17.81
CA ASP A 226 1.47 -27.29 16.69
C ASP A 226 1.68 -25.78 16.92
N PRO A 227 2.65 -25.38 17.76
CA PRO A 227 2.93 -23.97 18.05
C PRO A 227 3.29 -23.15 16.80
N ALA A 228 3.83 -23.78 15.76
CA ALA A 228 4.27 -23.12 14.54
C ALA A 228 3.07 -22.70 13.67
N LYS A 229 2.08 -23.59 13.50
CA LYS A 229 0.88 -23.35 12.69
C LYS A 229 -0.33 -22.88 13.50
N ALA A 230 -0.31 -22.94 14.83
CA ALA A 230 -1.43 -22.59 15.71
C ALA A 230 -2.11 -21.26 15.34
N ARG A 231 -1.33 -20.22 15.03
CA ARG A 231 -1.89 -18.91 14.63
C ARG A 231 -2.74 -18.99 13.35
N LEU A 232 -2.33 -19.80 12.37
CA LEU A 232 -3.06 -19.97 11.12
C LEU A 232 -4.32 -20.82 11.35
N ILE A 233 -4.20 -21.90 12.12
CA ILE A 233 -5.32 -22.81 12.45
C ILE A 233 -6.41 -22.03 13.20
N ILE A 234 -6.05 -21.34 14.28
CA ILE A 234 -6.97 -20.49 15.06
C ILE A 234 -7.60 -19.39 14.19
N LYS A 235 -6.82 -18.78 13.27
CA LYS A 235 -7.37 -17.78 12.35
C LYS A 235 -8.40 -18.37 11.37
N ARG A 236 -8.21 -19.61 10.92
CA ARG A 236 -9.16 -20.31 10.03
C ARG A 236 -10.44 -20.70 10.77
N ALA A 237 -10.36 -21.03 12.05
CA ALA A 237 -11.50 -21.32 12.93
C ALA A 237 -12.17 -20.06 13.53
N LYS A 238 -12.18 -18.94 12.78
CA LYS A 238 -12.72 -17.66 13.25
C LYS A 238 -14.20 -17.80 13.62
N GLY A 239 -14.56 -17.36 14.83
CA GLY A 239 -15.93 -17.44 15.35
C GLY A 239 -16.19 -18.65 16.24
N ARG A 240 -15.48 -19.76 16.03
CA ARG A 240 -15.52 -20.95 16.91
C ARG A 240 -14.50 -20.85 18.04
N LEU A 241 -13.25 -20.50 17.71
CA LEU A 241 -12.15 -20.43 18.68
C LEU A 241 -11.81 -19.00 19.08
N PRO A 242 -11.27 -18.79 20.30
CA PRO A 242 -10.76 -17.50 20.71
C PRO A 242 -9.66 -17.02 19.79
N SER A 243 -9.73 -15.73 19.44
CA SER A 243 -8.66 -15.11 18.65
C SER A 243 -7.33 -15.17 19.42
N PHE A 244 -6.22 -15.17 18.70
CA PHE A 244 -4.89 -15.18 19.33
C PHE A 244 -4.69 -14.01 20.31
N ASN A 245 -5.29 -12.84 20.04
CA ASN A 245 -5.25 -11.70 20.96
C ASN A 245 -6.09 -11.93 22.21
N ALA A 246 -7.22 -12.63 22.10
CA ALA A 246 -8.04 -13.00 23.26
C ALA A 246 -7.29 -13.98 24.18
N ILE A 247 -6.57 -14.94 23.61
CA ILE A 247 -5.69 -15.85 24.37
C ILE A 247 -4.57 -15.05 25.06
N VAL A 248 -3.93 -14.10 24.38
CA VAL A 248 -2.92 -13.22 24.98
C VAL A 248 -3.49 -12.37 26.11
N SER A 249 -4.69 -11.81 25.94
CA SER A 249 -5.35 -11.06 27.01
C SER A 249 -5.63 -11.94 28.22
N ARG A 250 -6.13 -13.16 28.01
CA ARG A 250 -6.39 -14.13 29.10
C ARG A 250 -5.11 -14.59 29.80
N ALA A 251 -4.02 -14.77 29.06
CA ALA A 251 -2.69 -15.06 29.61
C ALA A 251 -2.15 -13.96 30.55
N LYS A 252 -2.71 -12.74 30.56
CA LYS A 252 -2.32 -11.70 31.53
C LYS A 252 -2.96 -11.88 32.89
N THR A 253 -4.12 -12.52 32.94
CA THR A 253 -4.93 -12.71 34.16
C THR A 253 -4.85 -14.14 34.69
N ASP A 254 -4.60 -15.12 33.82
CA ASP A 254 -4.56 -16.54 34.15
C ASP A 254 -3.13 -17.10 34.03
N PRO A 255 -2.48 -17.48 35.15
CA PRO A 255 -1.12 -18.01 35.15
C PRO A 255 -0.94 -19.33 34.37
N ALA A 256 -1.96 -20.20 34.35
CA ALA A 256 -1.89 -21.47 33.64
C ALA A 256 -1.85 -21.24 32.13
N VAL A 257 -2.71 -20.34 31.64
CA VAL A 257 -2.72 -19.92 30.23
C VAL A 257 -1.41 -19.21 29.87
N ALA A 258 -0.85 -18.40 30.79
CA ALA A 258 0.43 -17.72 30.61
C ALA A 258 1.59 -18.71 30.37
N ALA A 259 1.67 -19.78 31.17
CA ALA A 259 2.69 -20.81 31.04
C ALA A 259 2.60 -21.52 29.67
N ILE A 260 1.40 -21.98 29.28
CA ILE A 260 1.17 -22.65 27.99
C ILE A 260 1.57 -21.74 26.82
N PHE A 261 1.15 -20.47 26.89
CA PHE A 261 1.44 -19.50 25.84
C PHE A 261 2.94 -19.17 25.75
N GLY A 262 3.63 -19.07 26.89
CA GLY A 262 5.07 -18.87 26.99
C GLY A 262 5.85 -19.99 26.29
N ASP A 263 5.52 -21.24 26.61
CA ASP A 263 6.14 -22.44 26.02
C ASP A 263 5.91 -22.52 24.51
N ALA A 264 4.66 -22.32 24.07
CA ALA A 264 4.32 -22.31 22.65
C ALA A 264 5.10 -21.21 21.90
N ARG A 265 5.29 -20.04 22.50
CA ARG A 265 6.06 -18.93 21.92
C ARG A 265 7.54 -19.27 21.79
N LEU A 266 8.14 -19.93 22.79
CA LEU A 266 9.54 -20.39 22.75
C LEU A 266 9.73 -21.44 21.64
N LYS A 267 8.88 -22.47 21.59
CA LYS A 267 8.90 -23.51 20.54
C LYS A 267 8.77 -22.88 19.14
N ARG A 268 7.87 -21.92 18.96
CA ARG A 268 7.71 -21.21 17.68
C ARG A 268 8.94 -20.38 17.32
N ARG A 269 9.62 -19.78 18.29
CA ARG A 269 10.86 -19.03 18.07
C ARG A 269 11.98 -19.98 17.62
N ALA A 270 12.12 -21.14 18.25
CA ALA A 270 13.09 -22.16 17.86
C ALA A 270 12.83 -22.67 16.43
N ALA A 271 11.58 -23.05 16.09
CA ALA A 271 11.22 -23.49 14.75
C ALA A 271 11.52 -22.42 13.67
N LYS A 272 11.28 -21.14 13.97
CA LYS A 272 11.65 -20.03 13.06
C LYS A 272 13.16 -19.82 12.96
N ALA A 273 13.93 -20.11 14.01
CA ALA A 273 15.37 -20.03 13.97
C ALA A 273 15.95 -21.13 13.05
N HIS A 274 15.46 -22.37 13.19
CA HIS A 274 15.81 -23.47 12.28
C HIS A 274 15.45 -23.18 10.83
N ALA A 275 14.22 -22.72 10.56
CA ALA A 275 13.83 -22.35 9.19
C ALA A 275 14.64 -21.17 8.61
N ARG A 276 15.30 -20.36 9.46
CA ARG A 276 16.20 -19.29 9.01
C ARG A 276 17.61 -19.81 8.73
N THR A 277 18.10 -20.78 9.49
CA THR A 277 19.39 -21.43 9.21
C THR A 277 19.32 -22.25 7.92
N ASP A 278 18.20 -22.92 7.68
CA ASP A 278 18.00 -23.67 6.42
C ASP A 278 17.95 -22.72 5.21
N LYS A 279 17.40 -21.51 5.38
CA LYS A 279 17.46 -20.45 4.37
C LYS A 279 18.79 -19.72 4.28
N ALA A 280 19.66 -19.86 5.29
CA ALA A 280 21.00 -19.26 5.28
C ALA A 280 21.98 -20.12 4.47
N ASN A 281 21.69 -21.40 4.29
CA ASN A 281 22.18 -22.20 3.17
C ASN A 281 21.47 -21.76 1.89
N LYS A 282 21.67 -20.49 1.50
CA LYS A 282 21.36 -20.06 0.14
C LYS A 282 22.21 -20.90 -0.81
N PRO A 283 21.68 -21.33 -1.97
CA PRO A 283 22.51 -21.91 -3.00
C PRO A 283 23.74 -21.01 -3.23
N VAL A 284 24.89 -21.62 -3.49
CA VAL A 284 26.20 -20.93 -3.65
C VAL A 284 26.14 -19.86 -4.75
N TYR A 285 25.15 -19.95 -5.64
CA TYR A 285 24.84 -18.95 -6.64
C TYR A 285 24.25 -17.67 -6.00
N GLN A 286 24.89 -16.53 -6.26
CA GLN A 286 24.30 -15.24 -5.93
C GLN A 286 23.01 -15.06 -6.75
N ASP A 287 21.86 -15.08 -6.08
CA ASP A 287 20.56 -14.75 -6.67
C ASP A 287 20.67 -13.53 -7.59
N GLY A 288 20.39 -13.73 -8.87
CA GLY A 288 20.33 -12.66 -9.85
C GLY A 288 21.63 -12.36 -10.62
N VAL A 289 22.73 -13.10 -10.45
CA VAL A 289 23.91 -12.93 -11.34
C VAL A 289 23.57 -13.30 -12.77
N LEU A 290 22.98 -14.48 -12.99
CA LEU A 290 22.51 -14.90 -14.32
C LEU A 290 21.53 -13.88 -14.91
N ARG A 291 20.52 -13.47 -14.13
CA ARG A 291 19.56 -12.45 -14.55
C ARG A 291 20.22 -11.11 -14.89
N SER A 292 21.22 -10.69 -14.11
CA SER A 292 21.95 -9.45 -14.37
C SER A 292 22.78 -9.56 -15.64
N GLY A 293 23.40 -10.71 -15.91
CA GLY A 293 24.08 -11.02 -17.16
C GLY A 293 23.13 -11.00 -18.35
N LEU A 294 21.98 -11.68 -18.25
CA LEU A 294 20.96 -11.68 -19.30
C LEU A 294 20.41 -10.27 -19.59
N LEU A 295 20.31 -9.39 -18.60
CA LEU A 295 19.88 -8.01 -18.82
C LEU A 295 20.93 -7.11 -19.51
N LEU A 296 22.18 -7.58 -19.62
CA LEU A 296 23.19 -6.93 -20.47
C LEU A 296 22.97 -7.25 -21.95
N ASP A 297 22.33 -8.38 -22.27
CA ASP A 297 21.91 -8.69 -23.63
C ASP A 297 20.73 -7.80 -24.05
N ASP A 298 20.89 -7.18 -25.20
CA ASP A 298 19.95 -6.21 -25.75
C ASP A 298 18.59 -6.84 -26.06
N LEU A 299 18.57 -8.06 -26.63
CA LEU A 299 17.34 -8.76 -27.03
C LEU A 299 16.56 -9.17 -25.79
N TYR A 300 17.25 -9.74 -24.81
CA TYR A 300 16.64 -10.14 -23.54
C TYR A 300 16.09 -8.92 -22.81
N ARG A 301 16.83 -7.81 -22.76
CA ARG A 301 16.37 -6.56 -22.14
C ARG A 301 15.11 -6.04 -22.82
N GLU A 302 15.07 -5.97 -24.15
CA GLU A 302 13.91 -5.55 -24.92
C GLU A 302 12.69 -6.44 -24.66
N ALA A 303 12.85 -7.77 -24.80
CA ALA A 303 11.79 -8.74 -24.53
C ALA A 303 11.30 -8.69 -23.08
N SER A 304 12.18 -8.41 -22.11
CA SER A 304 11.82 -8.31 -20.69
C SER A 304 10.85 -7.19 -20.36
N THR A 305 10.80 -6.14 -21.20
CA THR A 305 9.86 -5.01 -21.03
C THR A 305 8.42 -5.37 -21.39
N LEU A 306 8.22 -6.43 -22.17
CA LEU A 306 6.91 -6.85 -22.68
C LEU A 306 6.02 -7.50 -21.61
N PHE A 307 6.62 -8.13 -20.59
CA PHE A 307 5.91 -8.96 -19.63
C PHE A 307 6.00 -8.41 -18.19
N HIS A 308 4.84 -8.25 -17.55
CA HIS A 308 4.73 -7.75 -16.18
C HIS A 308 5.45 -8.68 -15.18
N ARG A 309 6.20 -8.10 -14.23
CA ARG A 309 7.08 -8.82 -13.27
C ARG A 309 6.38 -9.88 -12.41
N GLY A 310 5.07 -9.76 -12.21
CA GLY A 310 4.26 -10.70 -11.42
C GLY A 310 3.57 -11.80 -12.23
N LEU A 311 3.83 -11.90 -13.54
CA LEU A 311 3.28 -12.98 -14.35
C LEU A 311 3.97 -14.31 -14.01
N PRO A 312 3.21 -15.41 -13.86
CA PRO A 312 3.79 -16.74 -13.88
C PRO A 312 4.48 -16.98 -15.24
N ASP A 313 5.56 -17.76 -15.26
CA ASP A 313 6.29 -18.15 -16.47
C ASP A 313 6.86 -16.97 -17.28
N ARG A 314 7.06 -15.82 -16.62
CA ARG A 314 7.57 -14.60 -17.25
C ARG A 314 8.90 -14.82 -17.96
N ASP A 315 9.85 -15.45 -17.29
CA ASP A 315 11.20 -15.58 -17.82
C ASP A 315 11.25 -16.61 -18.95
N ASP A 316 10.36 -17.61 -18.95
CA ASP A 316 10.14 -18.52 -20.09
C ASP A 316 9.61 -17.76 -21.30
N MET A 317 8.59 -16.90 -21.12
CA MET A 317 8.05 -16.08 -22.20
C MET A 317 9.10 -15.15 -22.81
N ILE A 318 10.00 -14.59 -21.99
CA ILE A 318 11.12 -13.77 -22.48
C ILE A 318 12.08 -14.62 -23.31
N SER A 319 12.45 -15.79 -22.80
CA SER A 319 13.38 -16.72 -23.45
C SER A 319 12.84 -17.20 -24.79
N GLU A 320 11.54 -17.49 -24.90
CA GLU A 320 10.88 -17.87 -26.15
C GLU A 320 10.89 -16.75 -27.21
N VAL A 321 10.72 -15.48 -26.77
CA VAL A 321 10.80 -14.32 -27.67
C VAL A 321 12.24 -14.12 -28.16
N VAL A 322 13.23 -14.22 -27.27
CA VAL A 322 14.65 -14.12 -27.64
C VAL A 322 15.04 -15.25 -28.60
N LEU A 323 14.63 -16.49 -28.32
CA LEU A 323 14.92 -17.65 -29.15
C LEU A 323 14.31 -17.50 -30.56
N ALA A 324 13.07 -17.02 -30.67
CA ALA A 324 12.43 -16.76 -31.96
C ALA A 324 13.19 -15.72 -32.80
N VAL A 325 13.85 -14.75 -32.16
CA VAL A 325 14.70 -13.78 -32.85
C VAL A 325 16.00 -14.41 -33.32
N LEU A 326 16.66 -15.20 -32.47
CA LEU A 326 17.89 -15.91 -32.81
C LEU A 326 17.67 -16.94 -33.94
N GLN A 327 16.49 -17.54 -34.02
CA GLN A 327 16.10 -18.48 -35.07
C GLN A 327 15.66 -17.79 -36.37
N GLY A 328 15.57 -16.46 -36.41
CA GLY A 328 15.13 -15.69 -37.58
C GLY A 328 13.62 -15.75 -37.84
N GLU A 329 12.83 -16.32 -36.94
CA GLU A 329 11.37 -16.41 -37.06
C GLU A 329 10.67 -15.09 -36.68
N LEU A 330 11.32 -14.29 -35.82
CA LEU A 330 10.88 -12.97 -35.41
C LEU A 330 12.02 -11.97 -35.66
N LYS A 331 11.75 -10.88 -36.38
CA LYS A 331 12.76 -9.81 -36.51
C LYS A 331 12.84 -8.99 -35.21
N ARG A 332 14.01 -8.43 -34.88
CA ARG A 332 14.20 -7.63 -33.66
C ARG A 332 13.21 -6.47 -33.57
N GLU A 333 12.92 -5.80 -34.68
CA GLU A 333 11.98 -4.68 -34.75
C GLU A 333 10.53 -5.10 -34.44
N GLU A 334 10.22 -6.38 -34.60
CA GLU A 334 8.89 -6.94 -34.37
C GLU A 334 8.66 -7.39 -32.91
N ILE A 335 9.68 -7.35 -32.05
CA ILE A 335 9.58 -7.74 -30.64
C ILE A 335 8.47 -6.96 -29.93
N SER A 336 8.44 -5.63 -30.10
CA SER A 336 7.46 -4.76 -29.43
C SER A 336 6.01 -5.01 -29.85
N THR A 337 5.77 -5.49 -31.08
CA THR A 337 4.43 -5.64 -31.65
C THR A 337 3.93 -7.08 -31.62
N LYS A 338 4.79 -8.06 -31.89
CA LYS A 338 4.43 -9.50 -31.97
C LYS A 338 4.93 -10.32 -30.78
N GLY A 339 5.92 -9.83 -30.03
CA GLY A 339 6.60 -10.59 -28.98
C GLY A 339 5.67 -11.08 -27.87
N VAL A 340 4.73 -10.24 -27.40
CA VAL A 340 3.75 -10.65 -26.37
C VAL A 340 2.90 -11.83 -26.84
N LYS A 341 2.36 -11.75 -28.06
CA LYS A 341 1.51 -12.81 -28.63
C LYS A 341 2.30 -14.11 -28.82
N LEU A 342 3.55 -14.00 -29.29
CA LEU A 342 4.43 -15.15 -29.50
C LEU A 342 4.81 -15.84 -28.19
N GLY A 343 5.25 -15.07 -27.18
CA GLY A 343 5.62 -15.62 -25.87
C GLY A 343 4.46 -16.41 -25.23
N TRP A 344 3.25 -15.85 -25.24
CA TRP A 344 2.06 -16.58 -24.78
C TRP A 344 1.76 -17.83 -25.61
N ALA A 345 1.86 -17.73 -26.94
CA ALA A 345 1.58 -18.86 -27.83
C ALA A 345 2.58 -20.03 -27.65
N ARG A 346 3.85 -19.75 -27.33
CA ARG A 346 4.87 -20.79 -27.13
C ARG A 346 4.79 -21.40 -25.74
N VAL A 347 4.75 -20.59 -24.69
CA VAL A 347 4.65 -21.09 -23.31
C VAL A 347 3.36 -21.90 -23.09
N SER A 348 2.24 -21.48 -23.69
CA SER A 348 0.99 -22.26 -23.63
C SER A 348 1.03 -23.60 -24.38
N ARG A 349 1.92 -23.77 -25.37
CA ARG A 349 2.13 -25.06 -26.05
C ARG A 349 2.94 -26.03 -25.19
N PHE A 350 3.93 -25.54 -24.45
CA PHE A 350 4.76 -26.35 -23.56
C PHE A 350 4.04 -26.74 -22.25
N ASN A 351 3.09 -25.92 -21.78
CA ASN A 351 2.23 -26.24 -20.63
C ASN A 351 1.29 -27.45 -20.84
N LYS A 352 1.35 -28.15 -21.98
CA LYS A 352 0.64 -29.42 -22.23
C LYS A 352 1.42 -30.69 -21.90
N GLY A 353 2.68 -30.62 -21.43
CA GLY A 353 3.34 -31.83 -20.93
C GLY A 353 4.87 -31.85 -20.92
N THR A 354 5.57 -30.75 -21.21
CA THR A 354 7.03 -30.70 -21.05
C THR A 354 7.38 -30.00 -19.75
N ASP A 355 8.04 -30.72 -18.84
CA ASP A 355 8.54 -30.16 -17.60
C ASP A 355 9.52 -29.02 -17.89
N SER A 356 9.28 -27.84 -17.28
CA SER A 356 10.25 -26.74 -17.27
C SER A 356 11.61 -27.25 -16.81
N LEU A 357 12.70 -26.74 -17.41
CA LEU A 357 14.08 -27.05 -16.98
C LEU A 357 14.35 -26.61 -15.53
N ASP A 358 13.58 -25.64 -15.03
CA ASP A 358 13.58 -25.16 -13.66
C ASP A 358 12.65 -25.98 -12.74
N ARG A 359 11.86 -26.91 -13.30
CA ARG A 359 11.03 -27.79 -12.48
C ARG A 359 11.96 -28.75 -11.75
N PRO A 360 11.88 -28.85 -10.41
CA PRO A 360 12.70 -29.79 -9.68
C PRO A 360 12.40 -31.21 -10.17
N ILE A 361 13.43 -31.95 -10.59
CA ILE A 361 13.29 -33.38 -10.88
C ILE A 361 13.15 -34.08 -9.54
N ALA A 362 11.92 -34.22 -9.05
CA ALA A 362 11.65 -35.08 -7.93
C ALA A 362 11.74 -36.54 -8.40
N ARG A 363 12.96 -37.09 -8.43
CA ARG A 363 13.11 -38.53 -8.20
C ARG A 363 12.89 -38.76 -6.71
N ASP A 364 12.04 -39.72 -6.39
CA ASP A 364 11.58 -40.06 -5.05
C ASP A 364 12.61 -39.73 -3.94
N GLY A 365 12.27 -38.74 -3.11
CA GLY A 365 13.04 -38.41 -1.90
C GLY A 365 13.96 -37.19 -2.01
N GLY A 366 13.38 -35.99 -2.11
CA GLY A 366 13.85 -34.86 -1.30
C GLY A 366 14.94 -33.93 -1.85
N SER A 367 15.45 -34.07 -3.08
CA SER A 367 16.35 -33.06 -3.65
C SER A 367 15.61 -32.08 -4.56
N SER A 368 15.61 -30.79 -4.21
CA SER A 368 15.05 -29.70 -5.02
C SER A 368 16.02 -29.24 -6.12
N THR A 369 16.70 -30.18 -6.76
CA THR A 369 17.74 -29.88 -7.75
C THR A 369 17.07 -29.73 -9.11
N THR A 370 17.25 -28.56 -9.73
CA THR A 370 16.77 -28.29 -11.10
C THR A 370 17.75 -28.89 -12.12
N VAL A 371 17.36 -29.08 -13.38
CA VAL A 371 18.28 -29.58 -14.43
C VAL A 371 19.46 -28.63 -14.62
N LEU A 372 19.21 -27.33 -14.48
CA LEU A 372 20.21 -26.27 -14.51
C LEU A 372 21.26 -26.41 -13.39
N ASP A 373 20.88 -26.94 -12.22
CA ASP A 373 21.81 -27.20 -11.12
C ASP A 373 22.67 -28.45 -11.33
N MET A 374 22.36 -29.32 -12.31
CA MET A 374 23.16 -30.51 -12.62
C MET A 374 24.36 -30.23 -13.53
N VAL A 375 24.40 -29.07 -14.18
CA VAL A 375 25.56 -28.65 -14.97
C VAL A 375 26.65 -28.18 -14.01
N LYS A 376 27.58 -29.08 -13.67
CA LYS A 376 28.77 -28.74 -12.88
C LYS A 376 29.60 -27.69 -13.64
N ALA A 377 29.98 -26.62 -12.93
CA ALA A 377 30.80 -25.51 -13.43
C ALA A 377 32.19 -25.94 -13.95
N ASP A 378 32.61 -27.18 -13.66
CA ASP A 378 33.88 -27.75 -14.08
C ASP A 378 33.99 -27.94 -15.61
N HIS A 379 32.88 -27.73 -16.34
CA HIS A 379 32.80 -27.89 -17.81
C HIS A 379 32.47 -26.61 -18.58
N TRP A 380 32.46 -25.43 -17.93
CA TRP A 380 32.22 -24.16 -18.61
C TRP A 380 33.46 -23.27 -18.46
N SER A 381 34.25 -23.16 -19.53
CA SER A 381 35.25 -22.10 -19.65
C SER A 381 34.65 -20.88 -20.35
N PHE A 382 35.20 -19.70 -20.05
CA PHE A 382 34.84 -18.47 -20.78
C PHE A 382 35.24 -18.55 -22.26
N GLU A 383 36.22 -19.39 -22.60
CA GLU A 383 36.69 -19.65 -23.96
C GLU A 383 35.71 -20.47 -24.79
N ASP A 384 34.83 -21.25 -24.17
CA ASP A 384 33.76 -22.00 -24.86
C ASP A 384 32.53 -21.15 -25.18
N ALA A 385 32.46 -19.91 -24.65
CA ALA A 385 31.32 -19.01 -24.76
C ALA A 385 31.50 -17.86 -25.77
N ILE A 386 32.70 -17.70 -26.35
CA ILE A 386 33.02 -16.79 -27.46
C ILE A 386 33.11 -17.63 -28.73
#